data_AF-A0A3N6NL54-F1
#
_entry.id   AF-A0A3N6NL54-F1
#
_cell.length_a   1.000
_cell.length_b   1.000
_cell.length_c   1.000
_cell.angle_alpha   90.00
_cell.angle_beta   90.00
_cell.angle_gamma   90.00
#
_symmetry.space_group_name_H-M   'P 1'
#
loop_
_entity.id
_entity.type
_entity.pdbx_description
1 polymer ?
#
loop_
_entity_poly.entity_id
_entity_poly.type
_entity_poly.pdbx_seq_one_letter_code
_entity_poly.pdbx_strand_id
1 'polypeptide(L)'
;MTFFSVLLALVIEQVRALSPNNPVMALVRLNAEWAAHGFDAGKQKHGLIAWLVVVVPWTLATALVYYVLYHISFVLAFLWNVVVVYFTLGFRQFSHYFTDIHLALNNDDAPRAREILHEWSGMETADMPVSEIVRHTLIHAVVASHRHVFGVFFWFLVPIGPAGAVLYRIAEYLAREWSRPANERSEPFSNFAQQVFFVIDWVPARLTSLGFAIVGNFEDAIYAWRNHANQWPDTNEGVLLAAGSGALGARLSGPLAEPSSLDALATPGDGGPYTVGDDCTPRTLQSAVGLVWRAVILWMILLLMLTIALWL
;
A
#
# COMPACT_ATOMS: atom_id res chain seq x y z
N MET A 1 -1.11 25.22 -2.51
CA MET A 1 -1.80 24.47 -3.58
C MET A 1 -1.90 23.00 -3.23
N THR A 2 -0.77 22.34 -2.93
CA THR A 2 -0.68 20.91 -2.57
C THR A 2 -1.69 20.47 -1.50
N PHE A 3 -1.81 21.19 -0.38
CA PHE A 3 -2.77 20.87 0.69
C PHE A 3 -4.22 20.82 0.19
N PHE A 4 -4.67 21.89 -0.46
CA PHE A 4 -6.03 21.96 -0.97
C PHE A 4 -6.28 20.97 -2.10
N SER A 5 -5.26 20.64 -2.91
CA SER A 5 -5.39 19.64 -3.98
C SER A 5 -5.63 18.25 -3.41
N VAL A 6 -4.85 17.89 -2.39
CA VAL A 6 -4.98 16.61 -1.68
C VAL A 6 -6.30 16.53 -0.92
N LEU A 7 -6.65 17.57 -0.16
CA LEU A 7 -7.89 17.62 0.60
C LEU A 7 -9.10 17.46 -0.33
N LEU A 8 -9.13 18.20 -1.44
CA LEU A 8 -10.22 18.12 -2.40
C LEU A 8 -10.26 16.75 -3.08
N ALA A 9 -9.12 16.18 -3.46
CA ALA A 9 -9.06 14.83 -4.04
C ALA A 9 -9.61 13.76 -3.08
N LEU A 10 -9.24 13.82 -1.79
CA LEU A 10 -9.79 12.92 -0.76
C LEU A 10 -11.30 13.10 -0.60
N VAL A 11 -11.80 14.33 -0.56
CA VAL A 11 -13.24 14.60 -0.47
C VAL A 11 -13.98 14.06 -1.69
N ILE A 12 -13.46 14.29 -2.90
CA ILE A 12 -14.05 13.75 -4.13
C ILE A 12 -14.06 12.22 -4.11
N GLU A 13 -12.98 11.60 -3.65
CA GLU A 13 -12.90 10.14 -3.54
C GLU A 13 -13.89 9.56 -2.52
N GLN A 14 -14.17 10.27 -1.43
CA GLN A 14 -15.22 9.88 -0.48
C GLN A 14 -16.62 9.93 -1.08
N VAL A 15 -16.89 10.87 -2.01
CA VAL A 15 -18.17 10.99 -2.70
C VAL A 15 -18.29 10.00 -3.85
N ARG A 16 -17.21 9.83 -4.62
CA ARG A 16 -17.18 8.99 -5.82
C ARG A 16 -15.88 8.18 -5.88
N ALA A 17 -15.99 6.93 -5.47
CA ALA A 17 -14.93 5.94 -5.61
C ALA A 17 -14.54 5.81 -7.10
N LEU A 18 -13.23 5.81 -7.36
CA LEU A 18 -12.71 5.50 -8.68
C LEU A 18 -12.99 4.05 -9.02
N SER A 19 -13.62 3.83 -10.18
CA SER A 19 -13.81 2.47 -10.69
C SER A 19 -12.45 1.80 -10.93
N PRO A 20 -12.27 0.52 -10.55
CA PRO A 20 -11.08 -0.27 -10.88
C PRO A 20 -10.80 -0.35 -12.40
N ASN A 21 -11.82 -0.14 -13.23
CA ASN A 21 -11.77 -0.17 -14.69
C ASN A 21 -11.78 1.25 -15.29
N ASN A 22 -10.85 2.07 -14.84
CA ASN A 22 -10.66 3.41 -15.40
C ASN A 22 -9.88 3.33 -16.73
N PRO A 23 -10.29 4.06 -17.79
CA PRO A 23 -9.56 4.13 -19.06
C PRO A 23 -8.08 4.52 -18.90
N VAL A 24 -7.73 5.40 -17.96
CA VAL A 24 -6.33 5.78 -17.72
C VAL A 24 -5.51 4.58 -17.23
N MET A 25 -6.07 3.82 -16.28
CA MET A 25 -5.43 2.60 -15.80
C MET A 25 -5.35 1.57 -16.92
N ALA A 26 -6.41 1.40 -17.73
CA ALA A 26 -6.40 0.50 -18.87
C ALA A 26 -5.29 0.82 -19.88
N LEU A 27 -5.02 2.10 -20.17
CA LEU A 27 -3.91 2.51 -21.03
C LEU A 27 -2.55 2.13 -20.43
N VAL A 28 -2.36 2.34 -19.13
CA VAL A 28 -1.13 1.93 -18.43
C VAL A 28 -0.98 0.40 -18.46
N ARG A 29 -2.07 -0.36 -18.27
CA ARG A 29 -2.06 -1.84 -18.36
C ARG A 29 -1.64 -2.32 -19.74
N LEU A 30 -2.27 -1.79 -20.78
CA LEU A 30 -1.94 -2.11 -22.18
C LEU A 30 -0.48 -1.81 -22.49
N ASN A 31 0.03 -0.67 -22.04
CA ASN A 31 1.42 -0.30 -22.24
C ASN A 31 2.38 -1.21 -21.45
N ALA A 32 2.03 -1.59 -20.22
CA ALA A 32 2.81 -2.51 -19.40
C ALA A 32 2.84 -3.93 -19.98
N GLU A 33 1.73 -4.43 -20.49
CA GLU A 33 1.64 -5.73 -21.18
C GLU A 33 2.44 -5.70 -22.48
N TRP A 34 2.28 -4.66 -23.30
CA TRP A 34 3.06 -4.48 -24.52
C TRP A 34 4.56 -4.43 -24.24
N ALA A 35 4.99 -3.69 -23.22
CA ALA A 35 6.39 -3.62 -22.83
C ALA A 35 6.91 -4.96 -22.27
N ALA A 36 6.09 -5.69 -21.50
CA ALA A 36 6.46 -7.02 -21.03
C ALA A 36 6.66 -7.99 -22.20
N HIS A 37 5.71 -8.09 -23.13
CA HIS A 37 5.82 -8.99 -24.27
C HIS A 37 6.93 -8.60 -25.25
N GLY A 38 7.16 -7.30 -25.47
CA GLY A 38 8.15 -6.82 -26.43
C GLY A 38 9.60 -6.91 -25.95
N PHE A 39 9.82 -6.82 -24.63
CA PHE A 39 11.16 -6.75 -24.06
C PHE A 39 11.55 -7.98 -23.23
N ASP A 40 10.64 -8.86 -22.80
CA ASP A 40 11.01 -10.04 -22.00
C ASP A 40 11.78 -11.10 -22.82
N ALA A 41 13.08 -10.88 -22.97
CA ALA A 41 14.04 -11.77 -23.61
C ALA A 41 14.94 -12.50 -22.59
N GLY A 42 14.51 -12.61 -21.32
CA GLY A 42 15.19 -13.44 -20.30
C GLY A 42 16.46 -12.84 -19.65
N LYS A 43 16.74 -11.54 -19.79
CA LYS A 43 17.89 -10.88 -19.12
C LYS A 43 17.46 -9.67 -18.29
N GLN A 44 18.16 -9.42 -17.18
CA GLN A 44 17.91 -8.29 -16.27
C GLN A 44 17.87 -6.92 -16.95
N LYS A 45 18.74 -6.68 -17.94
CA LYS A 45 18.80 -5.40 -18.68
C LYS A 45 17.49 -5.09 -19.41
N HIS A 46 16.72 -6.12 -19.78
CA HIS A 46 15.43 -5.92 -20.42
C HIS A 46 14.34 -5.49 -19.44
N GLY A 47 14.41 -5.92 -18.18
CA GLY A 47 13.53 -5.43 -17.11
C GLY A 47 13.69 -3.92 -16.89
N LEU A 48 14.92 -3.42 -16.89
CA LEU A 48 15.20 -1.98 -16.81
C LEU A 48 14.61 -1.19 -17.98
N ILE A 49 14.84 -1.65 -19.21
CA ILE A 49 14.35 -0.97 -20.41
C ILE A 49 12.82 -0.96 -20.43
N ALA A 50 12.18 -2.11 -20.17
CA ALA A 50 10.73 -2.20 -20.12
C ALA A 50 10.14 -1.29 -19.04
N TRP A 51 10.72 -1.28 -17.85
CA TRP A 51 10.29 -0.41 -16.76
C TRP A 51 10.39 1.07 -17.14
N LEU A 52 11.51 1.49 -17.73
CA LEU A 52 11.70 2.88 -18.19
C LEU A 52 10.72 3.25 -19.30
N VAL A 53 10.48 2.35 -20.27
CA VAL A 53 9.54 2.57 -21.38
C VAL A 53 8.12 2.77 -20.88
N VAL A 54 7.72 2.15 -19.78
CA VAL A 54 6.40 2.36 -19.19
C VAL A 54 6.42 3.62 -18.32
N VAL A 55 7.33 3.73 -17.36
CA VAL A 55 7.27 4.76 -16.32
C VAL A 55 7.62 6.16 -16.84
N VAL A 56 8.67 6.29 -17.66
CA VAL A 56 9.20 7.59 -18.07
C VAL A 56 8.21 8.39 -18.92
N PRO A 57 7.53 7.82 -19.94
CA PRO A 57 6.58 8.58 -20.74
C PRO A 57 5.42 9.15 -19.94
N TRP A 58 4.83 8.37 -19.04
CA TRP A 58 3.69 8.83 -18.22
C TRP A 58 4.09 9.88 -17.20
N THR A 59 5.25 9.72 -16.56
CA THR A 59 5.76 10.68 -15.58
C THR A 59 6.17 11.99 -16.24
N LEU A 60 6.89 11.95 -17.36
CA LEU A 60 7.27 13.14 -18.12
C LEU A 60 6.05 13.84 -18.73
N ALA A 61 5.09 13.11 -19.29
CA ALA A 61 3.85 13.71 -19.80
C ALA A 61 3.09 14.45 -18.69
N THR A 62 2.98 13.85 -17.51
CA THR A 62 2.32 14.47 -16.35
C THR A 62 3.05 15.74 -15.90
N ALA A 63 4.39 15.70 -15.86
CA ALA A 63 5.22 16.86 -15.51
C ALA A 63 5.10 17.98 -16.56
N LEU A 64 5.12 17.63 -17.85
CA LEU A 64 5.02 18.58 -18.95
C LEU A 64 3.65 19.28 -18.95
N VAL A 65 2.56 18.52 -18.81
CA VAL A 65 1.20 19.09 -18.72
C VAL A 65 1.12 20.03 -17.51
N TYR A 66 1.63 19.60 -16.35
CA TYR A 66 1.67 20.47 -15.17
C TYR A 66 2.43 21.78 -15.43
N TYR A 67 3.63 21.70 -16.04
CA TYR A 67 4.46 22.86 -16.35
C TYR A 67 3.77 23.82 -17.32
N VAL A 68 3.18 23.31 -18.40
CA VAL A 68 2.43 24.12 -19.38
C VAL A 68 1.22 24.78 -18.71
N LEU A 69 0.44 24.04 -17.93
CA LEU A 69 -0.73 24.58 -17.25
C LEU A 69 -0.35 25.63 -16.20
N TYR A 70 0.78 25.45 -15.51
CA TYR A 70 1.29 26.42 -14.54
C TYR A 70 1.64 27.77 -15.20
N HIS A 71 2.21 27.75 -16.41
CA HIS A 71 2.48 28.97 -17.17
C HIS A 71 1.23 29.65 -17.73
N ILE A 72 0.18 28.88 -18.04
CA ILE A 72 -1.09 29.44 -18.54
C ILE A 72 -1.90 30.05 -17.39
N SER A 73 -2.13 29.28 -16.33
CA SER A 73 -2.90 29.72 -15.18
C SER A 73 -2.65 28.82 -13.98
N PHE A 74 -2.41 29.48 -12.86
CA PHE A 74 -2.31 28.86 -11.56
C PHE A 74 -3.51 27.97 -11.20
N VAL A 75 -4.73 28.37 -11.60
CA VAL A 75 -5.96 27.59 -11.32
C VAL A 75 -5.96 26.28 -12.11
N LEU A 76 -5.51 26.28 -13.36
CA LEU A 76 -5.44 25.05 -14.16
C LEU A 76 -4.39 24.08 -13.61
N ALA A 77 -3.24 24.58 -13.15
CA ALA A 77 -2.24 23.76 -12.49
C ALA A 77 -2.76 23.15 -11.17
N PHE A 78 -3.55 23.91 -10.41
CA PHE A 78 -4.24 23.40 -9.22
C PHE A 78 -5.22 22.27 -9.56
N LEU A 79 -6.07 22.46 -10.57
CA LEU A 79 -7.02 21.44 -11.02
C LEU A 79 -6.32 20.19 -11.53
N TRP A 80 -5.21 20.33 -12.26
CA TRP A 80 -4.40 19.19 -12.70
C TRP A 80 -3.86 18.38 -11.53
N ASN A 81 -3.37 19.04 -10.47
CA ASN A 81 -2.95 18.34 -9.25
C ASN A 81 -4.10 17.56 -8.61
N VAL A 82 -5.29 18.16 -8.49
CA VAL A 82 -6.48 17.47 -7.94
C VAL A 82 -6.80 16.24 -8.77
N VAL A 83 -6.80 16.37 -10.09
CA VAL A 83 -7.10 15.27 -11.02
C VAL A 83 -6.07 14.15 -10.93
N VAL A 84 -4.77 14.48 -10.95
CA VAL A 84 -3.70 13.48 -10.84
C VAL A 84 -3.76 12.76 -9.50
N VAL A 85 -3.85 13.52 -8.39
CA VAL A 85 -3.95 12.94 -7.05
C VAL A 85 -5.18 12.05 -6.96
N TYR A 86 -6.34 12.51 -7.42
CA TYR A 86 -7.56 11.71 -7.48
C TYR A 86 -7.32 10.37 -8.19
N PHE A 87 -6.74 10.38 -9.40
CA PHE A 87 -6.50 9.14 -10.16
C PHE A 87 -5.40 8.24 -9.58
N THR A 88 -4.45 8.79 -8.84
CA THR A 88 -3.35 8.03 -8.22
C THR A 88 -3.73 7.47 -6.85
N LEU A 89 -4.61 8.15 -6.12
CA LEU A 89 -5.20 7.66 -4.88
C LEU A 89 -6.21 6.55 -5.20
N GLY A 90 -6.23 5.53 -4.35
CA GLY A 90 -7.19 4.42 -4.46
C GLY A 90 -7.73 3.99 -3.11
N PHE A 91 -7.88 4.95 -2.18
CA PHE A 91 -8.45 4.77 -0.85
C PHE A 91 -9.73 3.93 -0.86
N ARG A 92 -10.69 4.27 -1.74
CA ARG A 92 -11.99 3.61 -1.72
C ARG A 92 -12.03 2.26 -2.45
N GLN A 93 -11.08 2.00 -3.34
CA GLN A 93 -10.99 0.72 -4.06
C GLN A 93 -10.68 -0.45 -3.13
N PHE A 94 -9.85 -0.24 -2.10
CA PHE A 94 -9.56 -1.29 -1.12
C PHE A 94 -10.52 -1.28 0.08
N SER A 95 -11.10 -0.12 0.43
CA SER A 95 -11.98 0.00 1.60
C SER A 95 -13.27 -0.82 1.48
N HIS A 96 -13.76 -1.10 0.26
CA HIS A 96 -15.01 -1.85 0.08
C HIS A 96 -14.87 -3.31 0.50
N TYR A 97 -13.83 -4.01 0.02
CA TYR A 97 -13.51 -5.38 0.45
C TYR A 97 -13.38 -5.48 1.97
N PHE A 98 -12.68 -4.52 2.58
CA PHE A 98 -12.55 -4.47 4.03
C PHE A 98 -13.89 -4.35 4.75
N THR A 99 -14.75 -3.45 4.27
CA THR A 99 -16.06 -3.21 4.86
C THR A 99 -16.97 -4.41 4.68
N ASP A 100 -16.93 -5.06 3.52
CA ASP A 100 -17.77 -6.21 3.21
C ASP A 100 -17.34 -7.44 4.03
N ILE A 101 -16.03 -7.67 4.20
CA ILE A 101 -15.50 -8.71 5.11
C ILE A 101 -15.91 -8.41 6.55
N HIS A 102 -15.75 -7.17 7.01
CA HIS A 102 -16.14 -6.78 8.37
C HIS A 102 -17.65 -6.95 8.61
N LEU A 103 -18.50 -6.62 7.63
CA LEU A 103 -19.95 -6.84 7.70
C LEU A 103 -20.30 -8.33 7.71
N ALA A 104 -19.68 -9.14 6.84
CA ALA A 104 -19.89 -10.57 6.79
C ALA A 104 -19.53 -11.24 8.13
N LEU A 105 -18.38 -10.89 8.71
CA LEU A 105 -17.95 -11.42 10.01
C LEU A 105 -18.85 -10.97 11.17
N ASN A 106 -19.36 -9.73 11.15
CA ASN A 106 -20.31 -9.27 12.17
C ASN A 106 -21.69 -9.93 12.06
N ASN A 107 -22.03 -10.48 10.89
CA ASN A 107 -23.25 -11.25 10.65
C ASN A 107 -23.03 -12.77 10.81
N ASP A 108 -21.88 -13.18 11.38
CA ASP A 108 -21.47 -14.58 11.54
C ASP A 108 -21.40 -15.39 10.21
N ASP A 109 -21.24 -14.70 9.07
CA ASP A 109 -21.12 -15.29 7.74
C ASP A 109 -19.65 -15.46 7.33
N ALA A 110 -18.98 -16.42 7.98
CA ALA A 110 -17.59 -16.77 7.68
C ALA A 110 -17.38 -17.27 6.22
N PRO A 111 -18.29 -18.07 5.62
CA PRO A 111 -18.17 -18.46 4.21
C PRO A 111 -18.10 -17.25 3.28
N ARG A 112 -18.98 -16.26 3.46
CA ARG A 112 -18.96 -15.05 2.64
C ARG A 112 -17.68 -14.23 2.82
N ALA A 113 -17.19 -14.13 4.05
CA ALA A 113 -15.93 -13.45 4.34
C ALA A 113 -14.73 -14.12 3.63
N ARG A 114 -14.71 -15.46 3.53
CA ARG A 114 -13.69 -16.21 2.78
C ARG A 114 -13.74 -15.96 1.28
N GLU A 115 -14.93 -15.92 0.70
CA GLU A 115 -15.12 -15.61 -0.72
C GLU A 115 -14.57 -14.22 -1.06
N ILE A 116 -14.92 -13.21 -0.26
CA ILE A 116 -14.49 -11.84 -0.48
C ILE A 116 -12.97 -11.72 -0.29
N LEU A 117 -12.40 -12.39 0.72
CA LEU A 117 -10.95 -12.41 0.93
C LEU A 117 -10.21 -13.12 -0.22
N HIS A 118 -10.78 -14.20 -0.76
CA HIS A 118 -10.23 -14.90 -1.93
C HIS A 118 -10.23 -13.98 -3.17
N GLU A 119 -11.35 -13.31 -3.43
CA GLU A 119 -11.47 -12.36 -4.54
C GLU A 119 -10.46 -11.21 -4.40
N TRP A 120 -10.25 -10.69 -3.18
CA TRP A 120 -9.35 -9.58 -2.95
C TRP A 120 -7.86 -9.95 -3.00
N SER A 121 -7.49 -11.05 -2.35
CA SER A 121 -6.09 -11.44 -2.17
C SER A 121 -5.57 -12.42 -3.23
N GLY A 122 -6.47 -13.17 -3.88
CA GLY A 122 -6.14 -14.29 -4.76
C GLY A 122 -5.61 -15.54 -4.04
N MET A 123 -5.54 -15.54 -2.70
CA MET A 123 -5.09 -16.69 -1.91
C MET A 123 -6.21 -17.69 -1.70
N GLU A 124 -5.87 -18.97 -1.56
CA GLU A 124 -6.83 -20.00 -1.19
C GLU A 124 -7.30 -19.81 0.25
N THR A 125 -8.61 -19.62 0.43
CA THR A 125 -9.23 -19.36 1.75
C THR A 125 -10.16 -20.49 2.19
N ALA A 126 -10.13 -21.63 1.48
CA ALA A 126 -10.91 -22.81 1.84
C ALA A 126 -10.56 -23.24 3.27
N ASP A 127 -11.59 -23.47 4.09
CA ASP A 127 -11.49 -23.87 5.50
C ASP A 127 -10.70 -22.93 6.44
N MET A 128 -10.40 -21.71 6.02
CA MET A 128 -9.66 -20.73 6.83
C MET A 128 -10.46 -20.34 8.09
N PRO A 129 -9.88 -20.41 9.31
CA PRO A 129 -10.55 -19.98 10.53
C PRO A 129 -10.77 -18.46 10.56
N VAL A 130 -11.75 -18.00 11.35
CA VAL A 130 -12.13 -16.57 11.42
C VAL A 130 -10.95 -15.68 11.82
N SER A 131 -10.12 -16.10 12.76
CA SER A 131 -8.93 -15.36 13.18
C SER A 131 -7.93 -15.15 12.03
N GLU A 132 -7.78 -16.13 11.15
CA GLU A 132 -6.94 -16.02 9.96
C GLU A 132 -7.54 -15.10 8.91
N ILE A 133 -8.86 -15.16 8.69
CA ILE A 133 -9.56 -14.24 7.80
C ILE A 133 -9.30 -12.79 8.25
N VAL A 134 -9.49 -12.52 9.55
CA VAL A 134 -9.23 -11.19 10.13
C VAL A 134 -7.76 -10.80 9.97
N ARG A 135 -6.82 -11.70 10.30
CA ARG A 135 -5.37 -11.45 10.18
C ARG A 135 -4.97 -11.08 8.76
N HIS A 136 -5.37 -11.88 7.77
CA HIS A 136 -5.05 -11.61 6.36
C HIS A 136 -5.73 -10.33 5.86
N THR A 137 -6.97 -10.08 6.28
CA THR A 137 -7.66 -8.81 5.99
C THR A 137 -6.88 -7.61 6.53
N LEU A 138 -6.35 -7.68 7.75
CA LEU A 138 -5.53 -6.63 8.35
C LEU A 138 -4.20 -6.43 7.62
N ILE A 139 -3.48 -7.53 7.30
CA ILE A 139 -2.23 -7.48 6.54
C ILE A 139 -2.45 -6.75 5.20
N HIS A 140 -3.47 -7.17 4.44
CA HIS A 140 -3.80 -6.55 3.17
C HIS A 140 -4.26 -5.10 3.33
N ALA A 141 -5.03 -4.77 4.37
CA ALA A 141 -5.48 -3.40 4.62
C ALA A 141 -4.33 -2.46 4.96
N VAL A 142 -3.39 -2.89 5.81
CA VAL A 142 -2.21 -2.11 6.19
C VAL A 142 -1.33 -1.84 4.96
N VAL A 143 -1.01 -2.86 4.18
CA VAL A 143 -0.22 -2.72 2.95
C VAL A 143 -0.95 -1.87 1.90
N ALA A 144 -2.26 -2.08 1.72
CA ALA A 144 -3.06 -1.31 0.76
C ALA A 144 -3.14 0.17 1.16
N SER A 145 -3.32 0.48 2.45
CA SER A 145 -3.35 1.86 2.94
C SER A 145 -2.04 2.59 2.67
N HIS A 146 -0.91 1.90 2.83
CA HIS A 146 0.40 2.43 2.49
C HIS A 146 0.53 2.72 0.98
N ARG A 147 0.31 1.70 0.14
CA ARG A 147 0.51 1.79 -1.31
C ARG A 147 -0.47 2.72 -2.02
N HIS A 148 -1.70 2.87 -1.53
CA HIS A 148 -2.72 3.67 -2.20
C HIS A 148 -2.84 5.09 -1.66
N VAL A 149 -2.22 5.38 -0.51
CA VAL A 149 -2.42 6.65 0.21
C VAL A 149 -1.09 7.25 0.59
N PHE A 150 -0.37 6.63 1.53
CA PHE A 150 0.81 7.23 2.14
C PHE A 150 2.01 7.30 1.19
N GLY A 151 2.25 6.26 0.39
CA GLY A 151 3.31 6.26 -0.63
C GLY A 151 3.05 7.28 -1.74
N VAL A 152 1.80 7.37 -2.21
CA VAL A 152 1.36 8.38 -3.18
C VAL A 152 1.52 9.79 -2.60
N PHE A 153 1.13 10.00 -1.34
CA PHE A 153 1.29 11.29 -0.66
C PHE A 153 2.74 11.72 -0.54
N PHE A 154 3.63 10.81 -0.14
CA PHE A 154 5.04 11.10 -0.03
C PHE A 154 5.60 11.59 -1.37
N TRP A 155 5.39 10.84 -2.45
CA TRP A 155 5.94 11.19 -3.77
C TRP A 155 5.26 12.41 -4.41
N PHE A 156 4.01 12.71 -4.04
CA PHE A 156 3.35 13.97 -4.39
C PHE A 156 3.97 15.18 -3.69
N LEU A 157 4.44 15.01 -2.45
CA LEU A 157 5.02 16.08 -1.64
C LEU A 157 6.49 16.38 -2.00
N VAL A 158 7.23 15.36 -2.44
CA VAL A 158 8.56 15.51 -3.05
C VAL A 158 8.46 16.54 -4.20
N PRO A 159 9.49 17.39 -4.45
CA PRO A 159 9.46 18.47 -5.45
C PRO A 159 9.21 18.05 -6.92
N ILE A 160 8.95 16.76 -7.18
CA ILE A 160 8.47 16.22 -8.44
C ILE A 160 6.96 16.50 -8.62
N GLY A 161 6.21 16.65 -7.52
CA GLY A 161 4.80 17.03 -7.51
C GLY A 161 3.88 15.95 -8.12
N PRO A 162 2.92 16.31 -9.01
CA PRO A 162 1.96 15.34 -9.57
C PRO A 162 2.63 14.22 -10.36
N ALA A 163 3.78 14.47 -10.98
CA ALA A 163 4.53 13.42 -11.67
C ALA A 163 5.10 12.37 -10.71
N GLY A 164 5.38 12.72 -9.46
CA GLY A 164 5.86 11.78 -8.43
C GLY A 164 4.76 10.81 -8.02
N ALA A 165 3.53 11.29 -7.87
CA ALA A 165 2.36 10.44 -7.60
C ALA A 165 2.16 9.37 -8.70
N VAL A 166 2.30 9.78 -9.97
CA VAL A 166 2.21 8.88 -11.13
C VAL A 166 3.38 7.89 -11.15
N LEU A 167 4.61 8.36 -10.90
CA LEU A 167 5.80 7.51 -10.80
C LEU A 167 5.58 6.37 -9.81
N TYR A 168 5.18 6.71 -8.58
CA TYR A 168 4.95 5.74 -7.53
C TYR A 168 3.86 4.75 -7.90
N ARG A 169 2.73 5.24 -8.43
CA ARG A 169 1.57 4.39 -8.75
C ARG A 169 1.86 3.40 -9.88
N ILE A 170 2.58 3.83 -10.91
CA ILE A 170 2.97 2.94 -12.01
C ILE A 170 4.03 1.96 -11.54
N ALA A 171 5.01 2.39 -10.74
CA ALA A 171 6.03 1.50 -10.19
C ALA A 171 5.43 0.40 -9.30
N GLU A 172 4.48 0.74 -8.42
CA GLU A 172 3.74 -0.23 -7.59
C GLU A 172 2.95 -1.21 -8.46
N TYR A 173 2.24 -0.72 -9.47
CA TYR A 173 1.49 -1.55 -10.39
C TYR A 173 2.39 -2.54 -11.14
N LEU A 174 3.52 -2.08 -11.67
CA LEU A 174 4.49 -2.92 -12.37
C LEU A 174 5.07 -3.99 -11.46
N ALA A 175 5.52 -3.63 -10.26
CA ALA A 175 6.08 -4.60 -9.31
C ALA A 175 5.07 -5.70 -8.94
N ARG A 176 3.80 -5.34 -8.76
CA ARG A 176 2.73 -6.30 -8.45
C ARG A 176 2.33 -7.14 -9.66
N GLU A 177 2.08 -6.52 -10.81
CA GLU A 177 1.59 -7.22 -12.00
C GLU A 177 2.67 -8.12 -12.60
N TRP A 178 3.91 -7.63 -12.68
CA TRP A 178 5.01 -8.36 -13.31
C TRP A 178 5.46 -9.58 -12.51
N SER A 179 5.20 -9.60 -11.20
CA SER A 179 5.51 -10.71 -10.32
C SER A 179 4.39 -11.74 -10.14
N ARG A 180 3.22 -11.54 -10.76
CA ARG A 180 2.13 -12.53 -10.70
C ARG A 180 2.55 -13.85 -11.38
N PRO A 181 2.40 -15.00 -10.71
CA PRO A 181 2.84 -16.30 -11.22
C PRO A 181 2.23 -16.71 -12.57
N ALA A 182 1.02 -16.23 -12.88
CA ALA A 182 0.26 -16.64 -14.05
C ALA A 182 0.81 -16.15 -15.41
N ASN A 183 1.82 -15.28 -15.43
CA ASN A 183 2.19 -14.53 -16.62
C ASN A 183 3.43 -15.07 -17.38
N GLU A 184 3.93 -16.28 -17.07
CA GLU A 184 5.08 -16.93 -17.74
C GLU A 184 6.30 -16.00 -17.98
N ARG A 185 6.55 -15.05 -17.06
CA ARG A 185 7.61 -14.05 -17.22
C ARG A 185 8.94 -14.57 -16.71
N SER A 186 10.03 -14.06 -17.27
CA SER A 186 11.35 -14.42 -16.79
C SER A 186 11.60 -13.90 -15.36
N GLU A 187 12.15 -14.75 -14.49
CA GLU A 187 12.49 -14.39 -13.10
C GLU A 187 13.33 -13.09 -13.00
N PRO A 188 14.37 -12.87 -13.84
CA PRO A 188 15.17 -11.66 -13.79
C PRO A 188 14.38 -10.38 -14.11
N PHE A 189 13.32 -10.49 -14.92
CA PHE A 189 12.46 -9.37 -15.29
C PHE A 189 11.54 -8.96 -14.13
N SER A 190 10.88 -9.94 -13.51
CA SER A 190 10.04 -9.73 -12.32
C SER A 190 10.85 -9.15 -11.15
N ASN A 191 12.02 -9.75 -10.86
CA ASN A 191 12.88 -9.34 -9.75
C ASN A 191 13.35 -7.89 -9.90
N PHE A 192 13.62 -7.42 -11.12
CA PHE A 192 14.02 -6.04 -11.35
C PHE A 192 12.91 -5.05 -10.95
N ALA A 193 11.65 -5.30 -11.36
CA ALA A 193 10.54 -4.40 -11.03
C ALA A 193 10.27 -4.35 -9.53
N GLN A 194 10.35 -5.50 -8.85
CA GLN A 194 10.26 -5.57 -7.39
C GLN A 194 11.40 -4.80 -6.71
N GLN A 195 12.64 -4.96 -7.18
CA GLN A 195 13.80 -4.29 -6.60
C GLN A 195 13.74 -2.76 -6.77
N VAL A 196 13.34 -2.27 -7.93
CA VAL A 196 13.17 -0.82 -8.15
C VAL A 196 12.07 -0.26 -7.26
N PHE A 197 10.93 -0.96 -7.17
CA PHE A 197 9.85 -0.55 -6.30
C PHE A 197 10.27 -0.56 -4.82
N PHE A 198 11.02 -1.58 -4.38
CA PHE A 198 11.58 -1.63 -3.03
C PHE A 198 12.42 -0.39 -2.70
N VAL A 199 13.23 0.11 -3.63
CA VAL A 199 14.02 1.34 -3.44
C VAL A 199 13.12 2.58 -3.37
N ILE A 200 12.15 2.68 -4.27
CA ILE A 200 11.19 3.80 -4.33
C ILE A 200 10.33 3.86 -3.05
N ASP A 201 10.00 2.69 -2.49
CA ASP A 201 9.11 2.52 -1.35
C ASP A 201 9.83 2.57 0.01
N TRP A 202 11.16 2.54 0.02
CA TRP A 202 11.96 2.44 1.24
C TRP A 202 11.70 3.56 2.26
N VAL A 203 11.71 4.82 1.79
CA VAL A 203 11.43 6.00 2.62
C VAL A 203 9.95 6.07 3.02
N PRO A 204 8.98 6.01 2.09
CA PRO A 204 7.58 6.16 2.47
C PRO A 204 7.10 5.04 3.38
N ALA A 205 7.59 3.80 3.23
CA ALA A 205 7.23 2.68 4.11
C ALA A 205 7.59 2.98 5.58
N ARG A 206 8.82 3.44 5.83
CA ARG A 206 9.29 3.81 7.18
C ARG A 206 8.54 5.00 7.76
N LEU A 207 8.25 6.01 6.93
CA LEU A 207 7.49 7.17 7.36
C LEU A 207 6.05 6.78 7.72
N THR A 208 5.47 5.83 6.99
CA THR A 208 4.15 5.27 7.29
C THR A 208 4.17 4.46 8.58
N SER A 209 5.17 3.61 8.79
CA SER A 209 5.38 2.88 10.05
C SER A 209 5.48 3.81 11.25
N LEU A 210 6.24 4.89 11.14
CA LEU A 210 6.32 5.93 12.18
C LEU A 210 4.97 6.61 12.39
N GLY A 211 4.24 6.92 11.32
CA GLY A 211 2.89 7.46 11.40
C GLY A 211 1.94 6.55 12.17
N PHE A 212 1.97 5.23 11.94
CA PHE A 212 1.19 4.27 12.71
C PHE A 212 1.64 4.20 14.16
N ALA A 213 2.95 4.22 14.44
CA ALA A 213 3.46 4.22 15.81
C ALA A 213 3.00 5.47 16.59
N ILE A 214 3.04 6.67 15.99
CA ILE A 214 2.64 7.93 16.65
C ILE A 214 1.14 7.93 17.01
N VAL A 215 0.33 7.27 16.19
CA VAL A 215 -1.14 7.37 16.23
C VAL A 215 -1.80 6.19 16.95
N GLY A 216 -1.10 5.05 17.05
CA GLY A 216 -1.49 3.87 17.80
C GLY A 216 -0.69 3.73 19.10
N ASN A 217 -0.35 2.50 19.47
CA ASN A 217 0.59 2.24 20.57
C ASN A 217 2.04 2.40 20.09
N PHE A 218 2.67 3.52 20.46
CA PHE A 218 4.04 3.84 20.05
C PHE A 218 5.06 2.83 20.56
N GLU A 219 4.95 2.40 21.82
CA GLU A 219 5.92 1.50 22.45
C GLU A 219 5.92 0.13 21.76
N ASP A 220 4.74 -0.47 21.63
CA ASP A 220 4.55 -1.77 20.98
C ASP A 220 4.91 -1.72 19.49
N ALA A 221 4.58 -0.63 18.79
CA ALA A 221 4.91 -0.46 17.37
C ALA A 221 6.42 -0.41 17.13
N ILE A 222 7.17 0.34 17.94
CA ILE A 222 8.63 0.44 17.81
C ILE A 222 9.30 -0.86 18.26
N TYR A 223 8.80 -1.50 19.33
CA TYR A 223 9.28 -2.81 19.74
C TYR A 223 9.09 -3.85 18.63
N ALA A 224 7.89 -3.92 18.05
CA ALA A 224 7.58 -4.84 16.97
C ALA A 224 8.42 -4.58 15.72
N TRP A 225 8.58 -3.32 15.30
CA TRP A 225 9.48 -2.97 14.20
C TRP A 225 10.88 -3.55 14.45
N ARG A 226 11.48 -3.25 15.61
CA ARG A 226 12.87 -3.66 15.89
C ARG A 226 13.06 -5.17 15.93
N ASN A 227 12.07 -5.91 16.43
CA ASN A 227 12.22 -7.34 16.72
C ASN A 227 11.53 -8.28 15.71
N HIS A 228 10.55 -7.79 14.94
CA HIS A 228 9.69 -8.61 14.09
C HIS A 228 9.67 -8.20 12.61
N ALA A 229 10.31 -7.09 12.22
CA ALA A 229 10.32 -6.67 10.81
C ALA A 229 10.98 -7.69 9.85
N ASN A 230 11.97 -8.45 10.32
CA ASN A 230 12.70 -9.43 9.51
C ASN A 230 11.94 -10.76 9.31
N GLN A 231 10.74 -10.90 9.86
CA GLN A 231 9.92 -12.11 9.69
C GLN A 231 9.22 -12.17 8.34
N TRP A 232 9.18 -11.05 7.60
CA TRP A 232 8.51 -10.92 6.32
C TRP A 232 9.51 -11.00 5.16
N PRO A 233 9.13 -11.58 4.00
CA PRO A 233 10.02 -11.69 2.84
C PRO A 233 10.48 -10.33 2.30
N ASP A 234 9.58 -9.35 2.25
CA ASP A 234 9.90 -7.97 1.90
C ASP A 234 10.15 -7.16 3.17
N THR A 235 11.36 -6.60 3.30
CA THR A 235 11.74 -5.80 4.46
C THR A 235 10.90 -4.51 4.60
N ASN A 236 10.47 -3.88 3.50
CA ASN A 236 9.65 -2.67 3.57
C ASN A 236 8.25 -3.01 4.09
N GLU A 237 7.62 -4.06 3.56
CA GLU A 237 6.36 -4.57 4.10
C GLU A 237 6.53 -5.04 5.54
N GLY A 238 7.65 -5.68 5.88
CA GLY A 238 7.91 -6.17 7.22
C GLY A 238 7.99 -5.07 8.27
N VAL A 239 8.65 -3.96 7.95
CA VAL A 239 8.68 -2.77 8.82
C VAL A 239 7.28 -2.15 8.96
N LEU A 240 6.49 -2.14 7.89
CA LEU A 240 5.12 -1.63 7.90
C LEU A 240 4.18 -2.52 8.73
N LEU A 241 4.23 -3.83 8.51
CA LEU A 241 3.37 -4.81 9.15
C LEU A 241 3.74 -5.01 10.62
N ALA A 242 5.02 -5.00 10.97
CA ALA A 242 5.45 -5.07 12.36
C ALA A 242 5.06 -3.80 13.15
N ALA A 243 5.29 -2.61 12.59
CA ALA A 243 4.82 -1.38 13.23
C ALA A 243 3.28 -1.33 13.32
N GLY A 244 2.58 -1.80 12.28
CA GLY A 244 1.13 -1.91 12.24
C GLY A 244 0.58 -2.90 13.27
N SER A 245 1.21 -4.06 13.47
CA SER A 245 0.80 -5.04 14.47
C SER A 245 0.90 -4.49 15.89
N GLY A 246 2.00 -3.78 16.19
CA GLY A 246 2.15 -3.11 17.48
C GLY A 246 1.22 -1.92 17.67
N ALA A 247 1.03 -1.09 16.64
CA ALA A 247 0.11 0.04 16.70
C ALA A 247 -1.35 -0.38 16.92
N LEU A 248 -1.75 -1.54 16.38
CA LEU A 248 -3.09 -2.12 16.53
C LEU A 248 -3.24 -3.00 17.77
N GLY A 249 -2.14 -3.46 18.37
CA GLY A 249 -2.15 -4.51 19.37
C GLY A 249 -2.71 -5.83 18.81
N ALA A 250 -2.45 -6.12 17.54
CA ALA A 250 -2.96 -7.32 16.86
C ALA A 250 -1.81 -8.14 16.26
N ARG A 251 -1.80 -9.45 16.50
CA ARG A 251 -0.76 -10.35 16.00
C ARG A 251 -0.90 -10.61 14.50
N LEU A 252 -0.12 -9.90 13.69
CA LEU A 252 -0.09 -10.06 12.23
C LEU A 252 0.94 -11.08 11.74
N SER A 253 1.94 -11.42 12.56
CA SER A 253 3.03 -12.33 12.19
C SER A 253 3.08 -13.59 13.06
N GLY A 254 3.63 -14.66 12.49
CA GLY A 254 3.85 -15.95 13.12
C GLY A 254 2.69 -16.95 12.93
N PRO A 255 2.93 -18.23 13.25
CA PRO A 255 1.91 -19.29 13.13
C PRO A 255 0.75 -19.04 14.11
N LEU A 256 -0.48 -19.19 13.60
CA LEU A 256 -1.71 -19.18 14.41
C LEU A 256 -2.11 -20.58 14.90
N ALA A 257 -1.55 -21.63 14.28
CA ALA A 257 -1.71 -23.00 14.77
C ALA A 257 -0.96 -23.15 16.10
N GLU A 258 -1.53 -23.93 17.03
CA GLU A 258 -0.77 -24.46 18.17
C GLU A 258 0.54 -25.02 17.59
N PRO A 259 1.71 -24.51 18.02
CA PRO A 259 2.97 -25.02 17.52
C PRO A 259 2.95 -26.53 17.78
N SER A 260 3.28 -27.30 16.76
CA SER A 260 3.47 -28.73 16.96
C SER A 260 4.45 -28.91 18.13
N SER A 261 4.30 -29.97 18.92
CA SER A 261 5.20 -30.24 20.04
C SER A 261 6.68 -30.26 19.62
N LEU A 262 6.97 -30.46 18.33
CA LEU A 262 8.29 -30.33 17.71
C LEU A 262 8.73 -28.87 17.49
N ASP A 263 7.84 -27.97 17.05
CA ASP A 263 8.15 -26.54 16.88
C ASP A 263 8.36 -25.83 18.22
N ALA A 264 7.61 -26.23 19.25
CA ALA A 264 7.79 -25.74 20.62
C ALA A 264 9.15 -26.14 21.21
N LEU A 265 9.71 -27.28 20.80
CA LEU A 265 11.03 -27.77 21.22
C LEU A 265 12.18 -27.20 20.38
N ALA A 266 11.90 -26.76 19.14
CA ALA A 266 12.88 -26.17 18.24
C ALA A 266 13.26 -24.71 18.60
N THR A 267 12.59 -24.11 19.58
CA THR A 267 12.89 -22.76 20.10
C THR A 267 13.36 -22.86 21.56
N PRO A 268 14.60 -23.32 21.85
CA PRO A 268 15.06 -23.50 23.20
C PRO A 268 15.55 -22.16 23.78
N GLY A 269 14.86 -21.66 24.80
CA GLY A 269 15.55 -20.93 25.88
C GLY A 269 15.77 -19.42 25.71
N ASP A 270 14.85 -18.67 25.13
CA ASP A 270 14.73 -17.24 25.43
C ASP A 270 13.31 -16.98 25.94
N GLY A 271 13.16 -16.18 27.00
CA GLY A 271 11.84 -15.83 27.55
C GLY A 271 10.91 -15.47 26.39
N GLY A 272 9.80 -16.23 26.26
CA GLY A 272 9.04 -16.33 25.02
C GLY A 272 8.86 -14.97 24.35
N PRO A 273 9.02 -14.87 23.01
CA PRO A 273 9.04 -13.58 22.34
C PRO A 273 7.79 -12.84 22.78
N TYR A 274 7.93 -11.63 23.32
CA TYR A 274 6.79 -10.77 23.61
C TYR A 274 5.96 -10.74 22.33
N THR A 275 4.86 -11.49 22.30
CA THR A 275 3.99 -11.55 21.13
C THR A 275 3.29 -10.20 21.13
N VAL A 276 3.68 -9.34 20.21
CA VAL A 276 3.09 -8.02 20.14
C VAL A 276 1.65 -8.17 19.64
N GLY A 277 0.72 -7.89 20.54
CA GLY A 277 -0.71 -7.92 20.28
C GLY A 277 -1.39 -9.25 20.56
N ASP A 278 -2.71 -9.17 20.70
CA ASP A 278 -3.60 -10.30 20.92
C ASP A 278 -3.99 -10.96 19.58
N ASP A 279 -4.67 -12.10 19.67
CA ASP A 279 -5.24 -12.77 18.51
C ASP A 279 -6.24 -11.88 17.76
N CYS A 280 -6.25 -12.03 16.44
CA CYS A 280 -7.07 -11.23 15.55
C CYS A 280 -8.56 -11.58 15.72
N THR A 281 -9.35 -10.61 16.20
CA THR A 281 -10.80 -10.72 16.35
C THR A 281 -11.52 -9.72 15.44
N PRO A 282 -12.80 -9.91 15.07
CA PRO A 282 -13.53 -8.93 14.24
C PRO A 282 -13.49 -7.48 14.77
N ARG A 283 -13.30 -7.30 16.09
CA ARG A 283 -13.11 -5.97 16.71
C ARG A 283 -11.82 -5.28 16.28
N THR A 284 -10.74 -6.02 16.00
CA THR A 284 -9.47 -5.43 15.54
C THR A 284 -9.60 -4.81 14.15
N LEU A 285 -10.54 -5.25 13.32
CA LEU A 285 -10.87 -4.58 12.05
C LEU A 285 -11.36 -3.15 12.28
N GLN A 286 -12.19 -2.91 13.30
CA GLN A 286 -12.66 -1.54 13.61
C GLN A 286 -11.49 -0.65 14.07
N SER A 287 -10.62 -1.19 14.91
CA SER A 287 -9.40 -0.50 15.36
C SER A 287 -8.49 -0.14 14.18
N ALA A 288 -8.39 -1.01 13.16
CA ALA A 288 -7.59 -0.77 11.97
C ALA A 288 -8.10 0.41 11.13
N VAL A 289 -9.42 0.52 10.94
CA VAL A 289 -10.02 1.68 10.26
C VAL A 289 -9.71 2.96 11.02
N GLY A 290 -9.85 2.94 12.36
CA GLY A 290 -9.52 4.07 13.21
C GLY A 290 -8.05 4.49 13.09
N LEU A 291 -7.12 3.53 13.09
CA LEU A 291 -5.69 3.78 12.94
C LEU A 291 -5.39 4.46 11.59
N VAL A 292 -5.93 3.93 10.49
CA VAL A 292 -5.71 4.47 9.13
C VAL A 292 -6.24 5.90 9.04
N TRP A 293 -7.46 6.17 9.53
CA TRP A 293 -8.03 7.52 9.51
C TRP A 293 -7.22 8.52 10.33
N ARG A 294 -6.81 8.15 11.54
CA ARG A 294 -5.98 9.02 12.37
C ARG A 294 -4.60 9.25 11.73
N ALA A 295 -4.03 8.26 11.06
CA ALA A 295 -2.78 8.41 10.31
C ALA A 295 -2.97 9.35 9.10
N VAL A 296 -4.07 9.25 8.35
CA VAL A 296 -4.40 10.20 7.28
C VAL A 296 -4.51 11.62 7.84
N ILE A 297 -5.20 11.81 8.96
CA ILE A 297 -5.30 13.12 9.63
C ILE A 297 -3.92 13.65 10.03
N LEU A 298 -3.07 12.81 10.63
CA LEU A 298 -1.70 13.20 10.98
C LEU A 298 -0.92 13.68 9.76
N TRP A 299 -0.97 12.94 8.64
CA TRP A 299 -0.32 13.34 7.40
C TRP A 299 -0.89 14.64 6.82
N MET A 300 -2.21 14.84 6.90
CA MET A 300 -2.84 16.09 6.49
C MET A 300 -2.39 17.28 7.34
N ILE A 301 -2.23 17.09 8.66
CA ILE A 301 -1.72 18.12 9.57
C ILE A 301 -0.26 18.44 9.25
N LEU A 302 0.59 17.42 9.06
CA LEU A 302 1.99 17.62 8.67
C LEU A 302 2.11 18.38 7.36
N LEU A 303 1.27 18.03 6.38
CA LEU A 303 1.25 18.70 5.09
C LEU A 303 0.74 20.15 5.21
N LEU A 304 -0.25 20.42 6.06
CA LEU A 304 -0.70 21.76 6.38
C LEU A 304 0.44 22.59 7.01
N MET A 305 1.12 22.04 8.02
CA MET A 305 2.26 22.69 8.67
C MET A 305 3.38 23.00 7.69
N LEU A 306 3.75 22.05 6.83
CA LEU A 306 4.77 22.27 5.80
C LEU A 306 4.33 23.35 4.81
N THR A 307 3.06 23.37 4.41
CA THR A 307 2.52 24.39 3.50
C THR A 307 2.60 25.78 4.12
N ILE A 308 2.31 25.91 5.42
CA ILE A 308 2.43 27.18 6.15
C ILE A 308 3.90 27.58 6.29
N ALA A 309 4.78 26.65 6.64
CA ALA A 309 6.21 26.90 6.81
C ALA A 309 6.92 27.31 5.52
N LEU A 310 6.47 26.82 4.36
CA LEU A 310 6.97 27.25 3.04
C LEU A 310 6.43 28.62 2.60
N TRP A 311 5.37 29.09 3.24
CA TRP A 311 4.73 30.37 2.92
C TRP A 311 5.25 31.53 3.79
N LEU A 312 5.65 31.23 5.04
CA LEU A 312 6.35 32.14 5.96
C LEU A 312 7.78 32.40 5.52
#